data_AF-X8JBG9-F1
#
_entry.id   AF-X8JBG9-F1
#
_cell.length_a   1.000
_cell.length_b   1.000
_cell.length_c   1.000
_cell.angle_alpha   90.00
_cell.angle_beta   90.00
_cell.angle_gamma   90.00
#
_symmetry.space_group_name_H-M   'P 1'
#
loop_
_entity.id
_entity.type
_entity.pdbx_description
1 polymer ?
#
loop_
_entity_poly.entity_id
_entity_poly.type
_entity_poly.pdbx_seq_one_letter_code
_entity_poly.pdbx_strand_id
1 'polypeptide(L)' 'MLGRLRLPIDKAISEYAKLVKEVFREIKMIGPTMYKGTKLQDALKAMVREATGDEEETMDEGTEHNACKT' A
#
# COMPACT_ATOMS: atom_id res chain seq x y z
N MET A 1 -2.03 0.41 -4.44
CA MET A 1 -2.27 -0.71 -5.39
C MET A 1 -1.28 -1.82 -5.05
N LEU A 2 -1.75 -2.93 -4.47
CA LEU A 2 -0.92 -4.03 -3.92
C LEU A 2 -0.29 -4.99 -4.95
N GLY A 3 -0.69 -4.89 -6.22
CA GLY A 3 -0.46 -5.94 -7.22
C GLY A 3 0.98 -6.12 -7.73
N ARG A 4 1.95 -5.28 -7.35
CA ARG A 4 3.34 -5.34 -7.87
C ARG A 4 4.42 -5.44 -6.81
N LEU A 5 4.06 -5.59 -5.53
CA LEU A 5 4.99 -5.80 -4.42
C LEU A 5 5.84 -7.08 -4.51
N ARG A 6 5.66 -7.89 -5.57
CA ARG A 6 6.23 -9.24 -5.72
C ARG A 6 6.08 -10.05 -4.43
N LEU A 7 5.05 -9.75 -3.65
CA LEU A 7 4.81 -10.42 -2.38
C LEU A 7 4.26 -11.81 -2.71
N PRO A 8 4.84 -12.88 -2.16
CA PRO A 8 4.22 -14.20 -2.24
C PRO A 8 2.81 -14.11 -1.64
N ILE A 9 1.85 -14.81 -2.26
CA ILE A 9 0.41 -14.70 -1.94
C ILE A 9 0.15 -14.90 -0.44
N ASP A 10 0.83 -15.86 0.18
CA ASP A 10 0.70 -16.14 1.62
C ASP A 10 1.15 -14.97 2.50
N LYS A 11 2.22 -14.29 2.10
CA LYS A 11 2.70 -13.07 2.77
C LYS A 11 1.74 -11.92 2.51
N ALA A 12 1.17 -11.82 1.30
CA ALA A 12 0.23 -10.74 0.96
C ALA A 12 -1.05 -10.80 1.80
N ILE A 13 -1.58 -12.00 2.03
CA ILE A 13 -2.74 -12.22 2.90
C ILE A 13 -2.40 -11.79 4.33
N SER A 14 -1.23 -12.18 4.82
CA SER A 14 -0.78 -11.85 6.18
C SER A 14 -0.58 -10.35 6.38
N GLU A 15 0.08 -9.68 5.43
CA GLU A 15 0.30 -8.23 5.47
C GLU A 15 -1.01 -7.45 5.34
N TYR A 16 -1.92 -7.89 4.48
CA TYR A 16 -3.24 -7.29 4.38
C TYR A 16 -4.04 -7.42 5.68
N ALA A 17 -3.97 -8.58 6.34
CA ALA A 17 -4.61 -8.77 7.64
C ALA A 17 -4.04 -7.84 8.72
N LYS A 18 -2.72 -7.59 8.74
CA LYS A 18 -2.10 -6.59 9.62
C LYS A 18 -2.58 -5.18 9.28
N LEU A 19 -2.57 -4.81 8.01
CA LEU A 19 -3.02 -3.50 7.50
C LEU A 19 -4.44 -3.19 7.97
N VAL A 20 -5.37 -4.11 7.73
CA VAL A 20 -6.78 -3.92 8.14
C VAL A 20 -6.88 -3.80 9.66
N LYS A 21 -6.15 -4.61 10.44
CA LYS A 21 -6.16 -4.47 11.90
C LYS A 21 -5.67 -3.09 12.36
N GLU A 22 -4.62 -2.54 11.76
CA GLU A 22 -4.09 -1.23 12.15
C GLU A 22 -5.01 -0.08 11.75
N VAL A 23 -5.54 -0.11 10.52
CA VAL A 23 -6.42 0.95 10.00
C VAL A 23 -7.72 1.05 10.79
N PHE A 24 -8.28 -0.09 11.18
CA PHE A 24 -9.55 -0.16 11.90
C PHE A 24 -9.39 -0.29 13.42
N ARG A 25 -8.16 -0.23 13.95
CA ARG A 25 -7.91 -0.26 15.40
C ARG A 25 -8.55 0.92 16.13
N GLU A 26 -8.49 2.10 15.52
CA GLU A 26 -9.13 3.31 16.03
C GLU A 26 -10.35 3.63 15.15
N ILE A 27 -11.51 3.10 15.54
CA ILE A 27 -12.77 3.43 14.89
C ILE A 27 -13.14 4.86 15.29
N LYS A 28 -13.34 5.72 14.29
CA LYS A 28 -13.81 7.08 14.52
C LYS A 28 -15.27 7.00 14.98
N MET A 29 -15.54 7.54 16.17
CA MET A 29 -16.92 7.64 16.70
C MET A 29 -17.71 8.82 16.10
N ILE A 30 -17.04 9.73 15.39
CA ILE A 30 -17.63 10.97 14.85
C ILE A 30 -17.24 11.15 13.39
N GLY A 31 -18.24 11.44 12.56
CA GLY A 31 -18.11 11.74 11.13
C GLY A 31 -18.56 10.59 10.23
N PRO A 32 -18.62 10.84 8.90
CA PRO A 32 -19.13 9.86 7.93
C PRO A 32 -18.14 8.72 7.64
N THR A 33 -16.89 8.83 8.07
CA THR A 33 -15.83 7.86 7.80
C THR A 33 -15.47 7.06 9.05
N MET A 34 -15.38 5.73 8.89
CA MET A 34 -15.16 4.80 10.01
C MET A 34 -13.71 4.80 10.54
N TYR A 35 -12.73 5.22 9.72
CA TYR A 35 -11.31 5.23 10.06
C TYR A 35 -10.65 6.57 9.69
N LYS A 36 -9.48 6.85 10.26
CA LYS A 36 -8.68 8.04 9.92
C LYS A 36 -7.91 7.80 8.62
N GLY A 37 -8.07 8.70 7.64
CA GLY A 37 -7.34 8.62 6.38
C GLY A 37 -5.82 8.64 6.56
N THR A 38 -5.31 9.40 7.54
CA THR A 38 -3.88 9.42 7.89
C THR A 38 -3.38 8.06 8.37
N LYS A 39 -4.16 7.33 9.18
CA LYS A 39 -3.82 5.98 9.62
C LYS A 39 -3.77 4.99 8.45
N LEU A 40 -4.68 5.12 7.49
CA LEU A 40 -4.62 4.33 6.26
C LEU A 40 -3.34 4.62 5.46
N GLN A 41 -2.99 5.89 5.30
CA GLN A 41 -1.77 6.30 4.60
C GLN A 41 -0.51 5.78 5.31
N ASP A 42 -0.43 5.93 6.63
CA ASP A 42 0.70 5.49 7.45
C ASP A 42 0.87 3.96 7.38
N ALA A 43 -0.23 3.21 7.53
CA ALA A 43 -0.21 1.76 7.49
C ALA A 43 0.17 1.23 6.09
N LEU A 44 -0.28 1.90 5.02
CA LEU A 44 0.13 1.57 3.66
C LEU A 44 1.64 1.81 3.43
N LYS A 45 2.18 2.94 3.90
CA LYS A 45 3.62 3.23 3.80
C LYS A 45 4.46 2.21 4.56
N ALA A 46 4.04 1.86 5.79
CA ALA A 46 4.72 0.86 6.60
C ALA A 46 4.74 -0.52 5.92
N MET A 47 3.61 -0.93 5.33
CA MET A 47 3.49 -2.19 4.60
C MET A 47 4.38 -2.22 3.34
N VAL A 48 4.45 -1.11 2.60
CA VAL A 48 5.34 -1.01 1.42
C VAL A 48 6.81 -1.10 1.86
N ARG A 49 7.20 -0.42 2.93
CA ARG A 49 8.55 -0.52 3.50
C ARG A 49 8.92 -1.93 3.94
N GLU A 50 8.04 -2.62 4.68
CA GLU A 50 8.33 -3.97 5.18
C GLU A 50 8.50 -4.98 4.04
N ALA A 51 7.85 -4.71 2.91
CA ALA A 51 7.81 -5.60 1.79
C ALA A 51 8.90 -5.35 0.74
N THR A 52 9.19 -4.09 0.42
CA THR A 52 10.20 -3.72 -0.60
C THR A 52 11.52 -3.25 0.03
N GLY A 53 11.51 -2.83 1.30
CA GLY A 53 12.67 -2.20 1.95
C GLY A 53 12.87 -0.73 1.59
N ASP A 54 12.00 -0.16 0.75
CA ASP A 54 12.02 1.23 0.31
C ASP A 54 10.64 1.88 0.57
N GLU A 55 10.64 3.01 1.26
CA GLU A 55 9.43 3.76 1.64
C GLU A 55 8.85 4.59 0.48
N GLU A 56 9.67 4.89 -0.53
CA GLU A 56 9.33 5.79 -1.64
C GLU A 56 9.45 5.09 -3.00
N GLU A 57 9.42 3.75 -3.05
CA GLU A 57 9.37 3.04 -4.31
C GLU A 57 8.11 3.47 -5.09
N THR A 58 8.33 4.39 -6.00
CA THR A 58 7.33 4.97 -6.89
C THR A 58 7.27 4.13 -8.15
N MET A 59 6.17 4.27 -8.88
CA MET A 59 5.96 3.59 -10.16
C MET A 59 7.21 3.78 -11.03
N ASP A 60 7.85 2.70 -11.47
CA ASP A 60 8.62 2.76 -12.70
C ASP A 60 7.60 3.01 -13.81
N GLU A 61 7.37 4.30 -14.08
CA GLU A 61 6.77 4.77 -15.31
C GLU A 61 7.77 4.38 -16.38
N GLY A 62 7.73 3.11 -16.80
CA GLY A 62 8.68 2.54 -17.73
C GLY A 62 8.94 3.55 -18.81
N THR A 63 10.05 4.27 -18.66
CA THR A 63 10.55 5.20 -19.66
C THR A 63 11.26 4.28 -20.62
N GLU A 64 10.46 3.37 -21.18
CA GLU A 64 10.78 2.67 -22.38
C GLU A 64 10.94 3.77 -23.39
N HIS A 65 12.21 3.96 -23.70
CA HIS A 65 12.80 4.61 -24.84
C HIS A 65 12.26 4.03 -26.18
N ASN A 66 10.96 3.81 -26.29
CA ASN A 66 10.29 3.23 -27.43
C ASN A 66 9.24 4.25 -27.87
N ALA A 67 9.76 5.30 -28.49
CA ALA A 67 9.02 6.17 -29.37
C ALA A 67 8.06 5.32 -30.21
N CYS A 68 6.76 5.62 -30.10
CA CYS A 68 5.75 5.12 -31.01
C CYS A 68 6.19 5.50 -32.44
N LYS A 69 6.77 4.56 -33.18
CA LYS A 69 7.02 4.71 -34.61
C LYS A 69 5.71 4.43 -35.32
N THR A 70 5.05 5.49 -35.75
CA THR A 70 3.96 5.46 -36.74
C THR A 70 4.51 5.03 -38.09
#